data_AF-A0A7G9SF98-F1
#
_entry.id   AF-A0A7G9SF98-F1
#
_cell.length_a   1.000
_cell.length_b   1.000
_cell.length_c   1.000
_cell.angle_alpha   90.00
_cell.angle_beta   90.00
_cell.angle_gamma   90.00
#
_symmetry.space_group_name_H-M   'P 1'
#
loop_
_entity.id
_entity.type
_entity.pdbx_description
1 polymer ?
#
loop_
_entity_poly.entity_id
_entity_poly.type
_entity_poly.pdbx_seq_one_letter_code
_entity_poly.pdbx_strand_id
1 'polypeptide(L)'
;MTIASSIRRWSGANWFLIVLPVLAATAWMTSRTAFAGGHSGSLEAALLFDACVTVPALYALCYWRKRALWQTALRMLGVACLGIYAMSWIVPPEAQRLLPSFEFARTIGLALLIAIELRIVFVTLKLVFRGKADAEQIAAATGAPPLIAKLMILEARFYKAVWRFLRRGG
;
A
#
# COMPACT_ATOMS: atom_id res chain seq x y z
N MET A 1 15.94 17.80 -19.33
CA MET A 1 15.44 17.61 -17.95
C MET A 1 16.17 16.40 -17.36
N THR A 2 17.13 16.62 -16.48
CA THR A 2 18.04 15.58 -15.96
C THR A 2 17.32 14.61 -15.03
N ILE A 3 17.63 13.31 -15.10
CA ILE A 3 17.02 12.25 -14.28
C ILE A 3 17.02 12.61 -12.79
N ALA A 4 18.12 13.19 -12.30
CA ALA A 4 18.28 13.61 -10.91
C ALA A 4 17.26 14.66 -10.44
N SER A 5 16.88 15.63 -11.29
CA SER A 5 15.91 16.67 -10.92
C SER A 5 14.47 16.13 -10.91
N SER A 6 14.18 15.17 -11.76
CA SER A 6 12.90 14.44 -11.77
C SER A 6 12.72 13.59 -10.50
N ILE A 7 13.77 12.86 -10.09
CA ILE A 7 13.76 12.05 -8.86
C ILE A 7 13.54 12.94 -7.64
N ARG A 8 14.29 14.04 -7.49
CA ARG A 8 14.17 14.95 -6.33
C ARG A 8 12.76 15.51 -6.19
N ARG A 9 12.15 15.92 -7.31
CA ARG A 9 10.77 16.44 -7.34
C ARG A 9 9.74 15.36 -7.00
N TRP A 10 9.94 14.13 -7.47
CA TRP A 10 9.08 13.00 -7.14
C TRP A 10 9.19 12.59 -5.67
N SER A 11 10.41 12.52 -5.12
CA SER A 11 10.66 12.19 -3.71
C SER A 11 10.03 13.23 -2.78
N GLY A 12 10.17 14.53 -3.07
CA GLY A 12 9.48 15.57 -2.30
C GLY A 12 7.96 15.48 -2.40
N ALA A 13 7.43 14.99 -3.52
CA ALA A 13 6.00 14.83 -3.72
C ALA A 13 5.41 13.57 -3.07
N ASN A 14 6.23 12.55 -2.78
CA ASN A 14 5.80 11.24 -2.28
C ASN A 14 6.66 10.77 -1.12
N TRP A 15 7.09 11.68 -0.25
CA TRP A 15 7.99 11.38 0.87
C TRP A 15 7.41 10.32 1.82
N PHE A 16 6.08 10.23 1.91
CA PHE A 16 5.39 9.19 2.68
C PHE A 16 5.79 7.77 2.25
N LEU A 17 6.01 7.52 0.96
CA LEU A 17 6.42 6.20 0.46
C LEU A 17 7.81 5.78 0.94
N ILE A 18 8.65 6.75 1.30
CA ILE A 18 10.00 6.51 1.86
C ILE A 18 9.92 6.34 3.37
N VAL A 19 9.08 7.12 4.04
CA VAL A 19 8.91 7.08 5.51
C VAL A 19 8.18 5.81 5.95
N LEU A 20 7.19 5.34 5.19
CA LEU A 20 6.40 4.15 5.53
C LEU A 20 7.24 2.88 5.80
N PRO A 21 8.15 2.44 4.92
CA PRO A 21 8.97 1.26 5.19
C PRO A 21 9.91 1.45 6.38
N VAL A 22 10.38 2.68 6.65
CA VAL A 22 11.19 2.99 7.83
C VAL A 22 10.36 2.82 9.10
N LEU A 23 9.13 3.36 9.13
CA LEU A 23 8.22 3.20 10.27
C LEU A 23 7.83 1.73 10.51
N ALA A 24 7.59 0.97 9.44
CA ALA A 24 7.30 -0.45 9.53
C ALA A 24 8.49 -1.24 10.09
N ALA A 25 9.71 -0.94 9.63
CA ALA A 25 10.93 -1.56 10.15
C ALA A 25 11.15 -1.23 11.63
N THR A 26 10.94 0.02 12.05
CA THR A 26 11.05 0.40 13.46
C THR A 26 10.00 -0.29 14.32
N ALA A 27 8.75 -0.37 13.87
CA ALA A 27 7.69 -1.08 14.58
C ALA A 27 8.03 -2.56 14.74
N TRP A 28 8.57 -3.19 13.70
CA TRP A 28 9.01 -4.58 13.73
C TRP A 28 10.18 -4.79 14.70
N MET A 29 11.22 -3.95 14.64
CA MET A 29 12.35 -4.04 15.56
C MET A 29 11.90 -3.86 17.02
N THR A 30 11.07 -2.86 17.30
CA THR A 30 10.53 -2.60 18.64
C THR A 30 9.69 -3.77 19.15
N SER A 31 8.88 -4.40 18.30
CA SER A 31 8.12 -5.59 18.71
C SER A 31 9.05 -6.71 19.17
N ARG A 32 10.16 -6.97 18.46
CA ARG A 32 11.09 -8.04 18.79
C ARG A 32 11.88 -7.78 20.07
N THR A 33 12.24 -6.53 20.33
CA THR A 33 13.05 -6.18 21.50
C THR A 33 12.21 -5.95 22.76
N ALA A 34 11.03 -5.34 22.63
CA ALA A 34 10.27 -4.86 23.78
C ALA A 34 9.27 -5.91 24.32
N PHE A 35 8.74 -6.81 23.47
CA PHE A 35 7.91 -7.91 23.97
C PHE A 35 8.72 -8.95 24.77
N ALA A 36 10.05 -9.01 24.60
CA ALA A 36 10.93 -9.79 25.45
C ALA A 36 10.98 -9.28 26.91
N GLY A 37 10.63 -8.01 27.14
CA GLY A 37 10.65 -7.36 28.45
C GLY A 37 9.34 -7.40 29.24
N GLY A 38 8.35 -8.20 28.84
CA GLY A 38 7.12 -8.44 29.61
C GLY A 38 6.02 -7.36 29.54
N HIS A 39 6.21 -6.27 28.80
CA HIS A 39 5.26 -5.15 28.69
C HIS A 39 4.30 -5.31 27.50
N SER A 40 3.47 -6.36 27.49
CA SER A 40 2.71 -6.74 26.28
C SER A 40 1.51 -5.84 25.95
N GLY A 41 0.71 -5.41 26.94
CA GLY A 41 -0.53 -4.68 26.66
C GLY A 41 -0.33 -3.22 26.18
N SER A 42 0.54 -2.46 26.86
CA SER A 42 0.76 -1.05 26.53
C SER A 42 1.47 -0.87 25.19
N LEU A 43 2.37 -1.79 24.85
CA LEU A 43 3.14 -1.73 23.62
C LEU A 43 2.30 -2.09 22.40
N GLU A 44 1.42 -3.10 22.51
CA GLU A 44 0.45 -3.40 21.46
C GLU A 44 -0.45 -2.19 21.17
N ALA A 45 -0.96 -1.52 22.21
CA ALA A 45 -1.78 -0.32 22.06
C ALA A 45 -1.02 0.82 21.37
N ALA A 46 0.25 1.05 21.73
CA ALA A 46 1.09 2.06 21.10
C ALA A 46 1.34 1.74 19.61
N LEU A 47 1.66 0.50 19.27
CA LEU A 47 1.88 0.06 17.89
C LEU A 47 0.59 0.16 17.06
N LEU A 48 -0.56 -0.23 17.61
CA LEU A 48 -1.86 -0.06 16.98
C LEU A 48 -2.22 1.41 16.78
N PHE A 49 -1.97 2.25 17.79
CA PHE A 49 -2.18 3.69 17.67
C PHE A 49 -1.33 4.29 16.55
N ASP A 50 -0.05 3.93 16.48
CA ASP A 50 0.81 4.40 15.41
C ASP A 50 0.35 3.92 14.03
N ALA A 51 -0.07 2.66 13.92
CA ALA A 51 -0.56 2.10 12.67
C ALA A 51 -1.92 2.70 12.21
N CYS A 52 -2.81 3.02 13.15
CA CYS A 52 -4.18 3.48 12.87
C CYS A 52 -4.33 5.00 12.86
N VAL A 53 -3.43 5.74 13.52
CA VAL A 53 -3.53 7.19 13.69
C VAL A 53 -2.32 7.87 13.09
N THR A 54 -1.11 7.57 13.58
CA THR A 54 0.11 8.25 13.16
C THR A 54 0.39 8.06 11.67
N VAL A 55 0.38 6.81 11.17
CA VAL A 55 0.66 6.51 9.76
C VAL A 55 -0.41 7.10 8.83
N PRO A 56 -1.73 6.95 9.08
CA PRO A 56 -2.75 7.63 8.29
C PRO A 56 -2.66 9.16 8.36
N ALA A 57 -2.31 9.74 9.52
CA ALA A 57 -2.12 11.18 9.64
C ALA A 57 -0.93 11.68 8.82
N LEU A 58 0.18 10.94 8.80
CA LEU A 58 1.34 11.24 7.93
C LEU A 58 0.96 11.13 6.45
N TYR A 59 0.15 10.13 6.08
CA TYR A 59 -0.40 10.02 4.74
C TYR A 59 -1.22 11.26 4.38
N ALA A 60 -2.12 11.67 5.27
CA ALA A 60 -2.93 12.86 5.11
C ALA A 60 -2.03 14.08 4.91
N LEU A 61 -1.04 14.31 5.77
CA LEU A 61 -0.14 15.46 5.70
C LEU A 61 0.66 15.49 4.38
N CYS A 62 1.09 14.34 3.87
CA CYS A 62 1.78 14.23 2.58
C CYS A 62 0.89 14.61 1.38
N TYR A 63 -0.41 14.30 1.45
CA TYR A 63 -1.33 14.45 0.32
C TYR A 63 -2.46 15.48 0.51
N TRP A 64 -2.50 16.16 1.65
CA TRP A 64 -3.61 17.04 2.07
C TRP A 64 -3.89 18.15 1.05
N ARG A 65 -2.83 18.75 0.50
CA ARG A 65 -2.93 19.84 -0.48
C ARG A 65 -3.15 19.39 -1.92
N LYS A 66 -3.19 18.07 -2.19
CA LYS A 66 -3.17 17.50 -3.55
C LYS A 66 -4.46 16.78 -3.93
N ARG A 67 -5.36 16.53 -2.98
CA ARG A 67 -6.53 15.67 -3.16
C ARG A 67 -7.74 16.22 -2.40
N ALA A 68 -8.93 15.90 -2.88
CA ALA A 68 -10.17 16.20 -2.16
C ALA A 68 -10.21 15.44 -0.81
N LEU A 69 -10.82 16.05 0.21
CA LEU A 69 -10.87 15.50 1.58
C LEU A 69 -11.41 14.06 1.61
N TRP A 70 -12.51 13.80 0.91
CA TRP A 70 -13.10 12.46 0.83
C TRP A 70 -12.15 11.40 0.28
N GLN A 71 -11.39 11.72 -0.77
CA GLN A 71 -10.42 10.79 -1.36
C GLN A 71 -9.23 10.53 -0.45
N THR A 72 -8.88 11.50 0.40
CA THR A 72 -7.83 11.35 1.40
C THR A 72 -8.34 10.50 2.55
N ALA A 73 -9.56 10.74 3.04
CA ALA A 73 -10.21 9.97 4.09
C ALA A 73 -10.35 8.47 3.74
N LEU A 74 -10.83 8.16 2.53
CA LEU A 74 -10.91 6.77 2.06
C LEU A 74 -9.54 6.07 2.03
N ARG A 75 -8.49 6.79 1.64
CA ARG A 75 -7.13 6.23 1.62
C ARG A 75 -6.54 6.12 3.00
N MET A 76 -6.80 7.05 3.90
CA MET A 76 -6.43 6.95 5.32
C MET A 76 -7.07 5.73 5.96
N LEU A 77 -8.36 5.48 5.68
CA LEU A 77 -9.05 4.28 6.14
C LEU A 77 -8.37 3.02 5.60
N GLY A 78 -8.05 2.98 4.29
CA GLY A 78 -7.32 1.86 3.70
C GLY A 78 -5.94 1.64 4.34
N VAL A 79 -5.20 2.71 4.61
CA VAL A 79 -3.89 2.66 5.28
C VAL A 79 -4.03 2.17 6.72
N ALA A 80 -5.07 2.61 7.46
CA ALA A 80 -5.34 2.14 8.82
C ALA A 80 -5.69 0.65 8.83
N CYS A 81 -6.58 0.20 7.94
CA CYS A 81 -6.92 -1.22 7.79
C CYS A 81 -5.69 -2.07 7.45
N LEU A 82 -4.84 -1.60 6.54
CA LEU A 82 -3.58 -2.26 6.21
C LEU A 82 -2.63 -2.29 7.41
N GLY A 83 -2.59 -1.21 8.19
CA GLY A 83 -1.83 -1.12 9.44
C GLY A 83 -2.27 -2.16 10.47
N ILE A 84 -3.58 -2.29 10.73
CA ILE A 84 -4.15 -3.32 11.61
C ILE A 84 -3.75 -4.72 11.13
N TYR A 85 -3.86 -4.97 9.82
CA TYR A 85 -3.45 -6.24 9.25
C TYR A 85 -1.94 -6.49 9.45
N ALA A 86 -1.08 -5.53 9.15
CA ALA A 86 0.36 -5.64 9.34
C ALA A 86 0.74 -5.89 10.81
N MET A 87 0.05 -5.25 11.76
CA MET A 87 0.27 -5.48 13.19
C MET A 87 -0.02 -6.90 13.63
N SER A 88 -0.96 -7.61 12.97
CA SER A 88 -1.20 -9.03 13.27
C SER A 88 -0.03 -9.97 12.89
N TRP A 89 0.89 -9.51 12.04
CA TRP A 89 2.12 -10.21 11.69
C TRP A 89 3.33 -9.72 12.49
N ILE A 90 3.34 -8.44 12.88
CA ILE A 90 4.44 -7.81 13.62
C ILE A 90 4.38 -8.18 15.10
N VAL A 91 3.19 -8.10 15.70
CA VAL A 91 2.98 -8.42 17.13
C VAL A 91 2.91 -9.94 17.29
N PRO A 92 3.73 -10.55 18.15
CA PRO A 92 3.70 -11.99 18.37
C PRO A 92 2.35 -12.43 18.96
N PRO A 93 1.80 -13.61 18.58
CA PRO A 93 0.45 -14.04 18.97
C PRO A 93 0.18 -13.99 20.48
N GLU A 94 1.16 -14.37 21.29
CA GLU A 94 1.09 -14.36 22.77
C GLU A 94 0.92 -12.96 23.37
N ALA A 95 1.25 -11.90 22.64
CA ALA A 95 1.11 -10.51 23.06
C ALA A 95 -0.14 -9.82 22.51
N GLN A 96 -0.91 -10.49 21.65
CA GLN A 96 -2.10 -9.91 21.00
C GLN A 96 -3.31 -9.93 21.94
N ARG A 97 -3.57 -8.83 22.64
CA ARG A 97 -4.77 -8.65 23.50
C ARG A 97 -5.84 -7.82 22.81
N LEU A 98 -5.46 -6.79 22.06
CA LEU A 98 -6.36 -5.84 21.42
C LEU A 98 -6.64 -6.19 19.95
N LEU A 99 -5.64 -6.72 19.24
CA LEU A 99 -5.75 -7.12 17.84
C LEU A 99 -6.95 -8.04 17.52
N PRO A 100 -7.32 -9.02 18.37
CA PRO A 100 -8.50 -9.85 18.13
C PRO A 100 -9.81 -9.04 18.06
N SER A 101 -9.94 -7.96 18.82
CA SER A 101 -11.14 -7.10 18.80
C SER A 101 -11.31 -6.35 17.47
N PHE A 102 -10.24 -6.20 16.68
CA PHE A 102 -10.26 -5.54 15.37
C PHE A 102 -10.37 -6.53 14.20
N GLU A 103 -10.62 -7.82 14.45
CA GLU A 103 -10.66 -8.85 13.41
C GLU A 103 -11.67 -8.50 12.31
N PHE A 104 -12.86 -8.03 12.67
CA PHE A 104 -13.87 -7.62 11.70
C PHE A 104 -13.40 -6.49 10.79
N ALA A 105 -12.83 -5.44 11.39
CA ALA A 105 -12.29 -4.29 10.65
C ALA A 105 -11.13 -4.70 9.73
N ARG A 106 -10.28 -5.63 10.20
CA ARG A 106 -9.19 -6.22 9.42
C ARG A 106 -9.73 -6.97 8.21
N THR A 107 -10.69 -7.87 8.39
CA THR A 107 -11.23 -8.72 7.33
C THR A 107 -11.95 -7.91 6.26
N ILE A 108 -12.83 -6.98 6.65
CA ILE A 108 -13.53 -6.12 5.70
C ILE A 108 -12.55 -5.18 4.99
N GLY A 109 -11.62 -4.57 5.74
CA GLY A 109 -10.61 -3.69 5.18
C GLY A 109 -9.75 -4.41 4.13
N LEU A 110 -9.32 -5.64 4.42
CA LEU A 110 -8.55 -6.46 3.49
C LEU A 110 -9.37 -6.85 2.26
N ALA A 111 -10.62 -7.29 2.44
CA ALA A 111 -11.51 -7.64 1.33
C ALA A 111 -11.72 -6.45 0.38
N LEU A 112 -11.93 -5.26 0.94
CA LEU A 112 -12.06 -4.04 0.15
C LEU A 112 -10.76 -3.68 -0.58
N LEU A 113 -9.61 -3.80 0.09
CA LEU A 113 -8.30 -3.55 -0.49
C LEU A 113 -8.03 -4.50 -1.67
N ILE A 114 -8.30 -5.80 -1.48
CA ILE A 114 -8.21 -6.82 -2.53
C ILE A 114 -9.14 -6.49 -3.71
N ALA A 115 -10.38 -6.08 -3.45
CA ALA A 115 -11.31 -5.70 -4.51
C ALA A 115 -10.82 -4.49 -5.32
N ILE A 116 -10.20 -3.50 -4.66
CA ILE A 116 -9.59 -2.34 -5.32
C ILE A 116 -8.40 -2.77 -6.17
N GLU A 117 -7.50 -3.61 -5.65
CA GLU A 117 -6.35 -4.12 -6.38
C GLU A 117 -6.78 -4.95 -7.60
N LEU A 118 -7.76 -5.84 -7.45
CA LEU A 118 -8.33 -6.61 -8.56
C LEU A 118 -8.93 -5.71 -9.64
N ARG A 119 -9.64 -4.65 -9.25
CA ARG A 119 -10.17 -3.66 -10.20
C ARG A 119 -9.04 -2.98 -10.97
N ILE A 120 -7.97 -2.57 -10.29
CA ILE A 120 -6.80 -1.93 -10.91
C ILE A 120 -6.14 -2.87 -11.92
N VAL A 121 -5.90 -4.13 -11.54
CA VAL A 121 -5.35 -5.17 -12.41
C VAL A 121 -6.26 -5.38 -13.62
N PHE A 122 -7.57 -5.54 -13.41
CA PHE A 122 -8.53 -5.77 -14.49
C PHE A 122 -8.56 -4.61 -15.49
N VAL A 123 -8.58 -3.36 -15.02
CA VAL A 123 -8.53 -2.17 -15.89
C VAL A 123 -7.23 -2.13 -16.68
N THR A 124 -6.10 -2.40 -16.03
CA THR A 124 -4.76 -2.44 -16.65
C THR A 124 -4.70 -3.50 -17.75
N LEU A 125 -5.14 -4.73 -17.47
CA LEU A 125 -5.20 -5.81 -18.44
C LEU A 125 -6.13 -5.45 -19.60
N LYS A 126 -7.34 -4.94 -19.32
CA LYS A 126 -8.29 -4.54 -20.36
C LYS A 126 -7.70 -3.48 -21.30
N LEU A 127 -6.96 -2.50 -20.78
CA LEU A 127 -6.29 -1.47 -21.58
C LEU A 127 -5.15 -2.06 -22.44
N VAL A 128 -4.30 -2.91 -21.85
CA VAL A 128 -3.15 -3.53 -22.55
C VAL A 128 -3.58 -4.57 -23.60
N PHE A 129 -4.69 -5.26 -23.37
CA PHE A 129 -5.24 -6.21 -24.34
C PHE A 129 -6.02 -5.49 -25.47
N ARG A 130 -6.67 -4.35 -25.21
CA ARG A 130 -7.38 -3.56 -26.24
C ARG A 130 -6.48 -2.72 -27.16
N GLY A 131 -5.21 -2.47 -26.84
CA GLY A 131 -4.32 -1.69 -27.74
C GLY A 131 -2.97 -1.28 -27.13
N LYS A 132 -2.33 -0.27 -27.73
CA LYS A 132 -1.10 0.36 -27.20
C LYS A 132 -1.46 1.20 -25.95
N ALA A 133 -1.59 0.55 -24.81
CA ALA A 133 -1.74 1.26 -23.54
C ALA A 133 -0.48 2.09 -23.26
N ASP A 134 -0.67 3.39 -22.97
CA ASP A 134 0.39 4.31 -22.57
C ASP A 134 0.39 4.52 -21.05
N ALA A 135 1.56 4.81 -20.47
CA ALA A 135 1.75 5.00 -19.03
C ALA A 135 0.87 6.13 -18.48
N GLU A 136 0.63 7.17 -19.28
CA GLU A 136 -0.25 8.29 -18.90
C GLU A 136 -1.71 7.86 -18.79
N GLN A 137 -2.20 7.00 -19.70
CA GLN A 137 -3.57 6.49 -19.66
C GLN A 137 -3.79 5.59 -18.44
N ILE A 138 -2.81 4.75 -18.09
CA ILE A 138 -2.90 3.90 -16.91
C ILE A 138 -2.79 4.73 -15.63
N ALA A 139 -1.88 5.72 -15.58
CA ALA A 139 -1.77 6.63 -14.45
C ALA A 139 -3.06 7.42 -14.23
N ALA A 140 -3.72 7.89 -15.30
CA ALA A 140 -5.01 8.58 -15.21
C ALA A 140 -6.14 7.65 -14.74
N ALA A 141 -6.20 6.42 -15.25
CA ALA A 141 -7.27 5.47 -14.92
C ALA A 141 -7.15 4.86 -13.51
N THR A 142 -5.93 4.69 -13.01
CA THR A 142 -5.65 4.01 -11.73
C THR A 142 -5.24 4.97 -10.62
N GLY A 143 -4.85 6.20 -10.97
CA GLY A 143 -4.23 7.16 -10.04
C GLY A 143 -2.81 6.77 -9.61
N ALA A 144 -2.21 5.77 -10.26
CA ALA A 144 -0.87 5.29 -9.97
C ALA A 144 0.20 6.30 -10.43
N PRO A 145 1.32 6.45 -9.70
CA PRO A 145 2.46 7.24 -10.15
C PRO A 145 2.97 6.75 -11.52
N PRO A 146 3.56 7.64 -12.36
CA PRO A 146 4.00 7.27 -13.71
C PRO A 146 4.98 6.08 -13.73
N LEU A 147 5.82 5.95 -12.71
CA LEU A 147 6.78 4.85 -12.59
C LEU A 147 6.10 3.51 -12.32
N ILE A 148 5.09 3.51 -11.43
CA ILE A 148 4.26 2.33 -11.15
C ILE A 148 3.45 1.96 -12.38
N ALA A 149 2.84 2.94 -13.06
CA ALA A 149 2.11 2.70 -14.31
C ALA A 149 3.01 2.05 -15.38
N LYS A 150 4.28 2.48 -15.51
CA LYS A 150 5.25 1.84 -16.41
C LYS A 150 5.53 0.38 -16.03
N LEU A 151 5.73 0.09 -14.74
CA LEU A 151 5.93 -1.27 -14.26
C LEU A 151 4.70 -2.15 -14.52
N MET A 152 3.49 -1.62 -14.28
CA MET A 152 2.23 -2.32 -14.56
C MET A 152 2.07 -2.65 -16.05
N ILE A 153 2.45 -1.74 -16.96
CA ILE A 153 2.45 -2.01 -18.40
C ILE A 153 3.45 -3.11 -18.74
N LEU A 154 4.65 -3.07 -18.15
CA LEU A 154 5.68 -4.07 -18.38
C LEU A 154 5.19 -5.46 -17.97
N GLU A 155 4.63 -5.56 -16.77
CA GLU A 155 4.07 -6.80 -16.22
C GLU A 155 2.90 -7.33 -17.07
N ALA A 156 1.96 -6.46 -17.45
CA ALA A 156 0.85 -6.85 -18.32
C ALA A 156 1.31 -7.29 -19.72
N ARG A 157 2.37 -6.67 -20.26
CA ARG A 157 2.99 -7.10 -21.53
C ARG A 157 3.68 -8.46 -21.40
N PHE A 158 4.33 -8.72 -20.27
CA PHE A 158 4.91 -10.02 -19.96
C PHE A 158 3.83 -11.10 -19.97
N TYR A 159 2.72 -10.91 -19.25
CA TYR A 159 1.60 -11.86 -19.28
C TYR A 159 1.00 -12.04 -20.69
N LYS A 160 0.86 -10.95 -21.46
CA LYS A 160 0.42 -11.03 -22.86
C LYS A 160 1.40 -11.79 -23.77
N ALA A 161 2.70 -11.79 -23.45
CA ALA A 161 3.71 -12.57 -24.15
C ALA A 161 3.62 -14.05 -23.77
N VAL A 162 3.55 -14.35 -22.47
CA VAL A 162 3.37 -15.72 -21.93
C VAL A 162 2.10 -16.37 -22.51
N TRP A 163 0.98 -15.65 -22.50
CA TRP A 163 -0.28 -16.15 -23.06
C TRP A 163 -0.18 -16.48 -24.55
N ARG A 164 0.51 -15.63 -25.34
CA ARG A 164 0.74 -15.89 -26.77
C ARG A 164 1.68 -17.07 -27.01
N PHE A 165 2.64 -17.30 -26.13
CA PHE A 165 3.54 -18.45 -26.19
C PHE A 165 2.79 -19.75 -25.90
N LEU A 166 2.00 -19.78 -24.82
CA LEU A 166 1.16 -20.94 -24.46
C LEU A 166 0.16 -21.30 -25.57
N ARG A 167 -0.47 -20.29 -26.19
CA ARG A 167 -1.45 -20.49 -27.27
C ARG A 167 -0.83 -20.89 -28.62
N ARG A 168 0.50 -20.88 -28.74
CA ARG A 168 1.24 -21.36 -29.92
C ARG A 168 1.87 -22.73 -29.72
N GLY A 169 1.94 -23.21 -28.48
CA GLY A 169 2.52 -24.50 -28.10
C GLY A 169 1.51 -25.61 -27.84
N GLY A 170 0.21 -25.35 -28.02
CA GLY A 170 -0.87 -26.34 -28.06
C GLY A 170 -1.72 -26.12 -29.30
#